data_AF-A0A968TNN1-F1
#
_entry.id   AF-A0A968TNN1-F1
#
_cell.length_a   1.000
_cell.length_b   1.000
_cell.length_c   1.000
_cell.angle_alpha   90.00
_cell.angle_beta   90.00
_cell.angle_gamma   90.00
#
_symmetry.space_group_name_H-M   'P 1'
#
loop_
_entity.id
_entity.type
_entity.pdbx_description
1 polymer ?
#
loop_
_entity_poly.entity_id
_entity_poly.type
_entity_poly.pdbx_seq_one_letter_code
_entity_poly.pdbx_strand_id
1 'polypeptide(L)' 'MDDHAWKNPIRIVTAASLFDGHDAAINVIRRVLQDYGAEVIHLGHNRSVREVAEAVLQEGAQ' A
#
# COMPACT_ATOMS: atom_id res chain seq x y z
N MET A 1 20.87 -10.40 -13.50
CA MET A 1 19.59 -10.20 -12.79
C MET A 1 18.90 -9.14 -13.57
N ASP A 2 17.85 -9.53 -14.28
CA ASP A 2 17.32 -8.75 -15.39
C ASP A 2 16.60 -7.51 -14.85
N ASP A 3 17.08 -6.33 -15.25
CA ASP A 3 16.52 -5.01 -14.94
C ASP A 3 15.12 -4.90 -15.54
N HIS A 4 14.11 -5.38 -14.80
CA HIS A 4 12.72 -5.02 -15.03
C HIS A 4 12.51 -3.61 -14.49
N ALA A 5 13.11 -2.63 -15.17
CA ALA A 5 12.94 -1.22 -14.87
C ALA A 5 11.49 -0.82 -15.20
N TRP A 6 10.65 -0.75 -14.17
CA TRP A 6 9.31 -0.22 -14.30
C TRP A 6 9.37 1.20 -14.87
N LYS A 7 8.55 1.51 -15.88
CA LYS A 7 8.49 2.86 -16.47
C LYS A 7 8.12 3.93 -15.45
N ASN A 8 7.38 3.57 -14.40
CA ASN A 8 6.95 4.44 -13.32
C ASN A 8 7.27 3.79 -11.97
N PRO A 9 7.47 4.58 -10.90
CA PRO A 9 7.56 4.04 -9.54
C PRO A 9 6.32 3.21 -9.19
N ILE A 10 6.53 2.04 -8.59
CA ILE A 10 5.42 1.21 -8.09
C ILE A 10 4.90 1.82 -6.79
N ARG A 11 3.66 2.31 -6.81
CA ARG A 11 2.96 2.83 -5.62
C ARG A 11 1.93 1.85 -5.12
N ILE A 12 1.92 1.61 -3.81
CA ILE A 12 1.01 0.65 -3.18
C ILE A 12 0.32 1.33 -2.00
N VAL A 13 -1.02 1.32 -2.00
CA VAL A 13 -1.82 1.70 -0.84
C VAL A 13 -2.08 0.46 0.01
N THR A 14 -1.80 0.55 1.32
CA THR A 14 -2.03 -0.53 2.28
C THR A 14 -2.96 -0.09 3.40
N ALA A 15 -3.94 -0.93 3.74
CA ALA A 15 -4.88 -0.69 4.83
C ALA A 15 -5.41 -2.03 5.39
N ALA A 16 -5.78 -2.06 6.68
CA ALA A 16 -6.67 -3.10 7.20
C ALA A 16 -8.13 -2.72 6.93
N SER A 17 -8.98 -3.72 6.72
CA SER A 17 -10.38 -3.52 6.33
C SER A 17 -11.20 -2.83 7.43
N LEU A 18 -12.41 -2.42 7.07
CA LEU A 18 -13.34 -1.79 8.01
C LEU A 18 -13.68 -2.74 9.17
N PHE A 19 -13.62 -2.21 10.38
CA PHE A 19 -13.75 -2.94 11.66
C PHE A 19 -12.68 -4.00 11.92
N ASP A 20 -11.58 -3.97 11.19
CA ASP A 20 -10.40 -4.75 11.50
C ASP A 20 -9.34 -3.88 12.19
N GLY A 21 -8.91 -4.29 13.37
CA GLY A 21 -7.82 -3.67 14.13
C GLY A 21 -6.50 -4.43 14.04
N HIS A 22 -6.43 -5.55 13.33
CA HIS A 22 -5.24 -6.41 13.25
C HIS A 22 -4.25 -5.88 12.20
N ASP A 23 -3.51 -4.84 12.56
CA ASP A 23 -2.56 -4.19 11.65
C ASP A 23 -1.14 -4.80 11.67
N ALA A 24 -0.89 -5.80 12.52
CA ALA A 24 0.43 -6.40 12.66
C ALA A 24 0.94 -6.99 11.34
N ALA A 25 0.09 -7.74 10.63
CA ALA A 25 0.46 -8.35 9.35
C ALA A 25 0.73 -7.30 8.26
N ILE A 26 -0.15 -6.29 8.13
CA ILE A 26 0.03 -5.25 7.11
C ILE A 26 1.26 -4.37 7.40
N ASN A 27 1.64 -4.20 8.67
CA ASN A 27 2.87 -3.53 9.08
C ASN A 27 4.14 -4.30 8.67
N VAL A 28 4.11 -5.63 8.65
CA VAL A 28 5.22 -6.44 8.13
C VAL A 28 5.27 -6.35 6.61
N ILE A 29 4.13 -6.54 5.94
CA ILE A 29 4.05 -6.52 4.47
C ILE A 29 4.51 -5.17 3.90
N ARG A 30 4.10 -4.04 4.48
CA ARG A 30 4.53 -2.72 3.99
C ARG A 30 6.05 -2.53 4.06
N ARG A 31 6.72 -3.08 5.09
CA ARG A 31 8.17 -3.00 5.23
C ARG A 31 8.85 -3.82 4.14
N VAL A 32 8.37 -5.04 3.91
CA VAL A 32 8.87 -5.89 2.83
C VAL A 32 8.72 -5.18 1.47
N LEU A 33 7.56 -4.60 1.18
CA LEU A 33 7.33 -3.86 -0.06
C LEU A 33 8.27 -2.66 -0.21
N GLN A 34 8.50 -1.90 0.87
CA GLN A 34 9.46 -0.80 0.90
C GLN A 34 10.89 -1.29 0.65
N ASP A 35 11.30 -2.42 1.25
CA ASP A 35 12.62 -3.02 1.06
C ASP A 35 12.85 -3.47 -0.40
N TYR A 36 11.78 -3.86 -1.10
CA TYR A 36 11.81 -4.15 -2.55
C TYR A 36 11.69 -2.90 -3.44
N GLY A 37 11.65 -1.69 -2.87
CA GLY A 37 11.69 -0.43 -3.60
C GLY A 37 10.33 0.13 -4.02
N ALA A 38 9.21 -0.39 -3.49
CA ALA A 38 7.89 0.21 -3.71
C ALA A 38 7.66 1.43 -2.82
N GLU A 39 7.00 2.46 -3.36
CA GLU A 39 6.48 3.60 -2.61
C GLU A 39 5.18 3.17 -1.91
N VAL A 40 5.20 3.04 -0.58
CA VAL A 40 4.03 2.55 0.17
C VAL A 40 3.32 3.67 0.91
N ILE A 41 2.04 3.87 0.57
CA ILE A 41 1.10 4.74 1.30
C ILE A 41 0.34 3.86 2.29
N HIS A 42 0.57 4.05 3.59
CA HIS A 42 -0.05 3.23 4.62
C HIS A 42 -1.16 3.99 5.35
N LEU A 43 -2.41 3.53 5.24
CA LEU A 43 -3.58 4.18 5.84
C LEU A 43 -3.91 3.67 7.26
N GLY A 44 -3.19 2.66 7.74
CA GLY A 44 -3.48 2.01 9.02
C GLY A 44 -4.65 1.04 8.95
N HIS A 45 -5.39 0.91 10.04
CA HIS A 45 -6.47 -0.05 10.20
C HIS A 45 -7.86 0.61 10.23
N ASN A 46 -8.92 -0.20 10.19
CA ASN A 46 -10.30 0.25 10.21
C ASN A 46 -10.67 1.21 9.06
N ARG A 47 -10.32 0.85 7.81
CA ARG A 47 -10.58 1.68 6.62
C ARG A 47 -11.70 1.12 5.77
N SER A 48 -12.66 1.97 5.43
CA SER A 48 -13.72 1.64 4.47
C SER A 48 -13.16 1.54 3.05
N VAL A 49 -13.85 0.79 2.19
CA VAL A 49 -13.52 0.68 0.77
C VAL A 49 -13.44 2.05 0.10
N ARG A 50 -14.34 2.97 0.47
CA ARG A 50 -14.36 4.33 -0.06
C ARG A 50 -13.10 5.11 0.28
N GLU A 51 -12.67 5.10 1.55
CA GLU A 51 -11.43 5.77 1.97
C GLU A 51 -10.21 5.22 1.23
N VAL A 52 -10.14 3.89 1.07
CA VAL A 52 -9.04 3.26 0.33
C VAL A 52 -9.06 3.65 -1.14
N ALA A 53 -10.22 3.61 -1.81
CA ALA A 53 -10.35 3.99 -3.22
C ALA A 53 -10.01 5.47 -3.47
N GLU A 54 -10.45 6.37 -2.59
CA GLU A 54 -10.13 7.79 -2.66
C GLU A 54 -8.61 8.02 -2.55
N ALA A 55 -7.95 7.34 -1.59
CA ALA A 55 -6.49 7.43 -1.43
C ALA A 55 -5.75 6.88 -2.66
N VAL A 56 -6.18 5.74 -3.21
CA VAL A 56 -5.57 5.15 -4.43
C VAL A 56 -5.60 6.15 -5.60
N LEU A 57 -6.74 6.81 -5.81
CA LEU A 57 -6.89 7.81 -6.87
C LEU A 57 -6.04 9.08 -6.62
N GLN A 58 -6.03 9.59 -5.39
CA GLN A 58 -5.29 10.81 -5.03
C GLN A 58 -3.78 10.61 -5.12
N GLU A 59 -3.28 9.45 -4.69
CA GLU A 59 -1.85 9.14 -4.66
C GLU A 59 -1.33 8.60 -6.00
N GLY A 60 -2.22 8.40 -6.98
CA GLY A 60 -1.87 7.86 -8.29
C GLY A 60 -1.25 6.46 -8.19
N ALA A 61 -1.73 5.64 -7.25
CA ALA A 61 -1.42 4.22 -7.20
C ALA A 61 -2.34 3.51 -8.20
N GLN A 62 -1.81 3.05 -9.33
CA GLN A 62 -2.58 2.42 -10.40
C GLN A 62 -1.84 1.23 -11.01
#